data_AF-A0A820HNU1-F1
#
_entry.id   AF-A0A820HNU1-F1
#
_cell.length_a   1.000
_cell.length_b   1.000
_cell.length_c   1.000
_cell.angle_alpha   90.00
_cell.angle_beta   90.00
_cell.angle_gamma   90.00
#
_symmetry.space_group_name_H-M   'P 1'
#
loop_
_entity.id
_entity.type
_entity.pdbx_description
1 polymer ?
#
loop_
_entity_poly.entity_id
_entity_poly.type
_entity_poly.pdbx_seq_one_letter_code
_entity_poly.pdbx_strand_id
1 'polypeptide(L)'
;EQLTLNDVCILSLPPCHHGGKCRDRRNSEHKSQFSHPPMCPLSKATSACEQLNDEIHAFTFIHNIKCKFAGECNVIDPIHFLEFDHPEFCEYGGDCTNMSKKHLLAYQHITNCPDGIKCLKYRRRDNDHMKSFRHCRPICLDDNCCVNFHDKEHFANVIHSFRPPCPLTPYNCQKYIELVQMNKSNEISSEVENHCFEFSHVCPFGRHCRTMEEIHFETSIHIARQLCPDSNKCSKLSKEDHLESYSHPDIRDIRLLCKIP
;
A
#
# COMPACT_ATOMS: atom_id res chain seq x y z
N GLU A 1 -40.73 6.43 22.62
CA GLU A 1 -41.42 6.92 21.42
C GLU A 1 -40.42 6.89 20.26
N GLN A 2 -40.87 6.57 19.04
CA GLN A 2 -39.98 6.47 17.88
C GLN A 2 -39.88 7.85 17.21
N LEU A 3 -38.68 8.42 17.16
CA LEU A 3 -38.41 9.71 16.49
C LEU A 3 -38.79 9.64 15.01
N THR A 4 -39.50 10.66 14.53
CA THR A 4 -39.89 10.84 13.13
C THR A 4 -39.23 12.09 12.54
N LEU A 5 -39.08 12.15 11.22
CA LEU A 5 -38.43 13.29 10.56
C LEU A 5 -39.19 14.61 10.75
N ASN A 6 -40.51 14.52 10.99
CA ASN A 6 -41.33 15.69 11.28
C ASN A 6 -40.99 16.31 12.65
N ASP A 7 -40.35 15.55 13.55
CA ASP A 7 -39.95 16.05 14.87
C ASP A 7 -38.69 16.92 14.79
N VAL A 8 -37.94 16.86 13.68
CA VAL A 8 -36.61 17.48 13.55
C VAL A 8 -36.43 18.35 12.30
N CYS A 9 -37.36 18.32 11.34
CA CYS A 9 -37.25 19.06 10.08
C CYS A 9 -38.60 19.66 9.65
N ILE A 10 -38.56 20.89 9.11
CA ILE A 10 -39.71 21.48 8.40
C ILE A 10 -39.64 21.01 6.94
N LEU A 11 -40.58 20.16 6.53
CA LEU A 11 -40.56 19.50 5.22
C LEU A 11 -41.75 19.95 4.36
N SER A 12 -41.49 20.22 3.07
CA SER A 12 -42.52 20.58 2.08
C SER A 12 -43.16 19.38 1.39
N LEU A 13 -42.56 18.18 1.52
CA LEU A 13 -43.08 16.89 1.07
C LEU A 13 -43.06 15.89 2.23
N PRO A 14 -43.85 14.80 2.19
CA PRO A 14 -43.80 13.75 3.18
C PRO A 14 -42.37 13.27 3.46
N PRO A 15 -42.00 13.00 4.72
CA PRO A 15 -40.68 12.53 5.07
C PRO A 15 -40.39 11.15 4.45
N CYS A 16 -39.19 10.98 3.90
CA CYS A 16 -38.71 9.67 3.50
C CYS A 16 -38.56 8.75 4.73
N HIS A 17 -39.22 7.59 4.71
CA HIS A 17 -39.17 6.63 5.83
C HIS A 17 -37.76 6.08 6.12
N HIS A 18 -36.82 6.19 5.17
CA HIS A 18 -35.42 5.84 5.34
C HIS A 18 -34.53 7.01 5.81
N GLY A 19 -35.05 8.24 5.86
CA GLY A 19 -34.36 9.45 6.34
C GLY A 19 -32.92 9.62 5.86
N GLY A 20 -32.00 9.85 6.80
CA GLY A 20 -30.57 10.03 6.55
C GLY A 20 -29.87 8.85 5.84
N LYS A 21 -30.51 7.67 5.86
CA LYS A 21 -29.99 6.41 5.31
C LYS A 21 -30.61 6.04 3.95
N CYS A 22 -31.48 6.89 3.40
CA CYS A 22 -32.12 6.66 2.12
C CYS A 22 -31.10 6.55 0.97
N ARG A 23 -31.16 5.45 0.20
CA ARG A 23 -30.32 5.23 -0.98
C ARG A 23 -30.87 5.91 -2.23
N ASP A 24 -32.19 6.08 -2.31
CA ASP A 24 -32.88 6.66 -3.47
C ASP A 24 -32.97 8.19 -3.44
N ARG A 25 -32.25 8.86 -2.51
CA ARG A 25 -32.28 10.31 -2.29
C ARG A 25 -31.97 11.18 -3.52
N ARG A 26 -31.37 10.58 -4.57
CA ARG A 26 -31.04 11.26 -5.84
C ARG A 26 -31.88 10.82 -7.02
N ASN A 27 -32.75 9.83 -6.85
CA ASN A 27 -33.74 9.48 -7.87
C ASN A 27 -34.71 10.67 -8.02
N SER A 28 -34.87 11.16 -9.25
CA SER A 28 -35.68 12.35 -9.56
C SER A 28 -37.16 12.17 -9.22
N GLU A 29 -37.69 10.96 -9.38
CA GLU A 29 -39.05 10.58 -9.03
C GLU A 29 -39.22 10.47 -7.51
N HIS A 30 -38.25 9.89 -6.82
CA HIS A 30 -38.26 9.80 -5.36
C HIS A 30 -38.15 11.19 -4.69
N LYS A 31 -37.26 12.05 -5.21
CA LYS A 31 -37.02 13.40 -4.69
C LYS A 31 -38.23 14.34 -4.90
N SER A 32 -39.05 14.10 -5.92
CA SER A 32 -40.28 14.87 -6.13
C SER A 32 -41.43 14.43 -5.21
N GLN A 33 -41.32 13.25 -4.60
CA GLN A 33 -42.35 12.67 -3.72
C GLN A 33 -41.99 12.73 -2.24
N PHE A 34 -40.70 12.72 -1.88
CA PHE A 34 -40.26 12.61 -0.48
C PHE A 34 -39.16 13.61 -0.10
N SER A 35 -39.31 14.21 1.08
CA SER A 35 -38.28 15.07 1.67
C SER A 35 -37.25 14.26 2.45
N HIS A 36 -36.01 14.76 2.46
CA HIS A 36 -34.89 14.15 3.17
C HIS A 36 -34.25 15.16 4.14
N PRO A 37 -33.65 14.68 5.25
CA PRO A 37 -32.88 15.52 6.16
C PRO A 37 -31.69 16.21 5.45
N PRO A 38 -31.18 17.32 6.00
CA PRO A 38 -30.01 18.01 5.45
C PRO A 38 -28.73 17.16 5.52
N MET A 39 -27.74 17.49 4.70
CA MET A 39 -26.38 16.93 4.83
C MET A 39 -25.73 17.42 6.12
N CYS A 40 -24.99 16.55 6.82
CA CYS A 40 -24.21 16.96 7.98
C CYS A 40 -23.21 18.06 7.56
N PRO A 41 -23.15 19.20 8.25
CA PRO A 41 -22.17 20.25 7.94
C PRO A 41 -20.73 19.75 8.06
N LEU A 42 -20.48 18.84 9.01
CA LEU A 42 -19.17 18.22 9.20
C LEU A 42 -18.85 17.23 8.09
N SER A 43 -19.82 16.47 7.58
CA SER A 43 -19.58 15.55 6.45
C SER A 43 -19.28 16.27 5.13
N LYS A 44 -19.52 17.59 5.03
CA LYS A 44 -19.08 18.39 3.88
C LYS A 44 -17.61 18.81 3.97
N ALA A 45 -17.05 18.86 5.18
CA ALA A 45 -15.71 19.39 5.45
C ALA A 45 -14.71 18.30 5.84
N THR A 46 -15.16 17.24 6.51
CA THR A 46 -14.31 16.14 6.98
C THR A 46 -15.08 14.81 6.91
N SER A 47 -14.34 13.70 6.77
CA SER A 47 -14.90 12.33 6.73
C SER A 47 -15.11 11.71 8.13
N ALA A 48 -15.04 12.53 9.18
CA ALA A 48 -15.13 12.12 10.57
C ALA A 48 -16.19 12.96 11.27
N CYS A 49 -17.43 12.47 11.27
CA CYS A 49 -18.44 12.98 12.18
C CYS A 49 -18.41 12.11 13.45
N GLU A 50 -17.98 12.68 14.57
CA GLU A 50 -17.90 11.99 15.86
C GLU A 50 -19.28 11.60 16.43
N GLN A 51 -20.35 12.17 15.86
CA GLN A 51 -21.73 11.96 16.27
C GLN A 51 -22.46 10.89 15.43
N LEU A 52 -21.74 10.09 14.63
CA LEU A 52 -22.34 9.01 13.83
C LEU A 52 -23.10 7.96 14.68
N ASN A 53 -22.71 7.80 15.94
CA ASN A 53 -23.35 6.88 16.88
C ASN A 53 -24.52 7.50 17.66
N ASP A 54 -24.74 8.82 17.53
CA ASP A 54 -25.89 9.49 18.12
C ASP A 54 -27.11 9.24 17.21
N GLU A 55 -28.12 8.54 17.74
CA GLU A 55 -29.29 8.12 16.97
C GLU A 55 -30.08 9.31 16.41
N ILE A 56 -30.13 10.43 17.14
CA ILE A 56 -30.81 11.65 16.70
C ILE A 56 -30.01 12.29 15.58
N HIS A 57 -28.69 12.41 15.72
CA HIS A 57 -27.81 12.96 14.69
C HIS A 57 -27.81 12.13 13.41
N ALA A 58 -27.65 10.81 13.52
CA ALA A 58 -27.64 9.88 12.40
C ALA A 58 -28.99 9.81 11.67
N PHE A 59 -30.07 10.18 12.35
CA PHE A 59 -31.41 10.30 11.77
C PHE A 59 -31.65 11.68 11.14
N THR A 60 -31.15 12.74 11.78
CA THR A 60 -31.35 14.15 11.40
C THR A 60 -30.42 14.61 10.29
N PHE A 61 -29.30 13.92 10.06
CA PHE A 61 -28.32 14.30 9.05
C PHE A 61 -27.91 13.15 8.13
N ILE A 62 -27.80 13.49 6.86
CA ILE A 62 -27.22 12.60 5.85
C ILE A 62 -25.69 12.64 5.96
N HIS A 63 -25.07 11.46 5.97
CA HIS A 63 -23.64 11.26 5.83
C HIS A 63 -23.35 10.48 4.54
N ASN A 64 -22.20 10.74 3.92
CA ASN A 64 -21.71 9.90 2.85
C ASN A 64 -20.99 8.67 3.43
N ILE A 65 -20.97 7.58 2.67
CA ILE A 65 -20.34 6.34 3.09
C ILE A 65 -18.87 6.39 2.66
N LYS A 66 -17.93 5.90 3.46
CA LYS A 66 -16.53 5.83 3.00
C LYS A 66 -16.41 4.91 1.80
N CYS A 67 -15.74 5.37 0.74
CA CYS A 67 -15.38 4.49 -0.38
C CYS A 67 -14.49 3.35 0.14
N LYS A 68 -14.84 2.10 -0.19
CA LYS A 68 -14.05 0.92 0.22
C LYS A 68 -12.63 0.91 -0.32
N PHE A 69 -12.38 1.65 -1.41
CA PHE A 69 -11.07 1.80 -2.05
C PHE A 69 -10.37 3.10 -1.67
N ALA A 70 -11.00 3.98 -0.89
CA ALA A 70 -10.43 5.26 -0.43
C ALA A 70 -9.67 6.01 -1.55
N GLY A 71 -8.40 6.38 -1.32
CA GLY A 71 -7.56 7.08 -2.29
C GLY A 71 -7.17 6.25 -3.53
N GLU A 72 -7.31 4.92 -3.47
CA GLU A 72 -7.05 4.01 -4.59
C GLU A 72 -8.28 3.79 -5.49
N CYS A 73 -9.37 4.49 -5.22
CA CYS A 73 -10.57 4.41 -6.04
C CYS A 73 -10.30 4.93 -7.47
N ASN A 74 -10.54 4.07 -8.46
CA ASN A 74 -10.42 4.41 -9.88
C ASN A 74 -11.78 4.62 -10.58
N VAL A 75 -12.87 4.64 -9.81
CA VAL A 75 -14.22 4.86 -10.35
C VAL A 75 -14.36 6.34 -10.66
N ILE A 76 -14.59 6.66 -11.94
CA ILE A 76 -14.76 8.04 -12.45
C ILE A 76 -16.22 8.49 -12.53
N ASP A 77 -17.16 7.63 -12.13
CA ASP A 77 -18.59 7.92 -12.19
C ASP A 77 -18.96 9.06 -11.21
N PRO A 78 -19.53 10.17 -11.70
CA PRO A 78 -20.00 11.25 -10.83
C PRO A 78 -20.98 10.77 -9.76
N ILE A 79 -21.79 9.73 -10.02
CA ILE A 79 -22.74 9.20 -9.02
C ILE A 79 -21.97 8.60 -7.84
N HIS A 80 -20.90 7.85 -8.10
CA HIS A 80 -20.03 7.27 -7.08
C HIS A 80 -19.40 8.33 -6.17
N PHE A 81 -18.84 9.42 -6.73
CA PHE A 81 -18.25 10.51 -5.94
C PHE A 81 -19.26 11.28 -5.10
N LEU A 82 -20.52 11.24 -5.51
CA LEU A 82 -21.58 11.86 -4.75
C LEU A 82 -22.05 10.93 -3.60
N GLU A 83 -21.96 9.62 -3.74
CA GLU A 83 -22.40 8.64 -2.72
C GLU A 83 -21.32 8.31 -1.69
N PHE A 84 -20.06 8.32 -2.13
CA PHE A 84 -18.93 7.90 -1.33
C PHE A 84 -17.93 9.02 -1.05
N ASP A 85 -17.53 9.12 0.22
CA ASP A 85 -16.44 9.98 0.62
C ASP A 85 -15.11 9.36 0.24
N HIS A 86 -14.23 10.22 -0.25
CA HIS A 86 -12.87 9.91 -0.61
C HIS A 86 -11.93 10.90 0.12
N PRO A 87 -10.66 10.53 0.36
CA PRO A 87 -9.69 11.44 0.95
C PRO A 87 -9.44 12.69 0.11
N GLU A 88 -8.74 13.69 0.62
CA GLU A 88 -8.37 14.83 -0.20
C GLU A 88 -7.45 14.43 -1.37
N PHE A 89 -7.45 15.24 -2.43
CA PHE A 89 -6.47 15.07 -3.50
C PHE A 89 -5.07 15.34 -2.97
N CYS A 90 -4.11 14.53 -3.42
CA CYS A 90 -2.71 14.74 -3.12
C CYS A 90 -2.27 16.14 -3.58
N GLU A 91 -1.62 16.90 -2.69
CA GLU A 91 -1.12 18.25 -2.97
C GLU A 91 -0.15 18.30 -4.16
N TYR A 92 0.57 17.21 -4.40
CA TYR A 92 1.51 17.08 -5.51
C TYR A 92 0.83 16.70 -6.84
N GLY A 93 -0.46 16.38 -6.84
CA GLY A 93 -1.24 16.08 -8.04
C GLY A 93 -0.55 15.10 -9.00
N GLY A 94 -0.34 15.53 -10.25
CA GLY A 94 0.31 14.75 -11.31
C GLY A 94 1.82 14.58 -11.15
N ASP A 95 2.46 15.37 -10.29
CA ASP A 95 3.88 15.28 -9.98
C ASP A 95 4.16 14.33 -8.79
N CYS A 96 3.11 13.83 -8.13
CA CYS A 96 3.27 12.85 -7.07
C CYS A 96 3.98 11.60 -7.62
N THR A 97 5.04 11.16 -6.95
CA THR A 97 5.75 9.91 -7.26
C THR A 97 5.67 8.90 -6.11
N ASN A 98 5.00 9.26 -5.01
CA ASN A 98 4.85 8.42 -3.85
C ASN A 98 3.81 7.32 -4.12
N MET A 99 4.31 6.10 -4.28
CA MET A 99 3.50 4.91 -4.52
C MET A 99 3.39 4.03 -3.27
N SER A 100 3.76 4.54 -2.09
CA SER A 100 3.59 3.77 -0.85
C SER A 100 2.11 3.54 -0.56
N LYS A 101 1.78 2.33 -0.10
CA LYS A 101 0.40 1.94 0.21
C LYS A 101 -0.27 2.91 1.19
N LYS A 102 0.47 3.35 2.22
CA LYS A 102 -0.01 4.34 3.20
C LYS A 102 -0.40 5.66 2.54
N HIS A 103 0.41 6.15 1.59
CA HIS A 103 0.11 7.39 0.87
C HIS A 103 -1.08 7.23 -0.09
N LEU A 104 -1.11 6.14 -0.87
CA LEU A 104 -2.19 5.88 -1.82
C LEU A 104 -3.55 5.67 -1.15
N LEU A 105 -3.58 5.14 0.07
CA LEU A 105 -4.82 5.05 0.87
C LEU A 105 -5.25 6.40 1.45
N ALA A 106 -4.28 7.27 1.78
CA ALA A 106 -4.51 8.53 2.46
C ALA A 106 -4.92 9.68 1.52
N TYR A 107 -4.64 9.59 0.22
CA TYR A 107 -4.89 10.66 -0.74
C TYR A 107 -5.43 10.13 -2.06
N GLN A 108 -6.34 10.90 -2.67
CA GLN A 108 -6.74 10.66 -4.05
C GLN A 108 -5.68 11.15 -5.04
N HIS A 109 -5.55 10.45 -6.16
CA HIS A 109 -4.66 10.85 -7.25
C HIS A 109 -5.39 10.85 -8.59
N ILE A 110 -4.90 11.69 -9.49
CA ILE A 110 -5.24 11.58 -10.91
C ILE A 110 -4.68 10.26 -11.48
N THR A 111 -5.26 9.81 -12.59
CA THR A 111 -4.93 8.52 -13.18
C THR A 111 -3.46 8.43 -13.60
N ASN A 112 -2.86 7.26 -13.45
CA ASN A 112 -1.51 7.01 -13.98
C ASN A 112 -1.52 7.00 -15.51
N CYS A 113 -0.54 7.64 -16.13
CA CYS A 113 -0.34 7.56 -17.56
C CYS A 113 0.00 6.11 -17.96
N PRO A 114 -0.65 5.52 -18.98
CA PRO A 114 -0.33 4.17 -19.47
C PRO A 114 1.13 4.02 -19.90
N ASP A 115 1.73 5.09 -20.43
CA ASP A 115 3.14 5.09 -20.88
C ASP A 115 4.14 5.39 -19.75
N GLY A 116 3.64 5.70 -18.53
CA GLY A 116 4.44 6.03 -17.35
C GLY A 116 5.53 7.08 -17.64
N ILE A 117 6.70 6.93 -17.02
CA ILE A 117 7.85 7.83 -17.22
C ILE A 117 8.39 7.89 -18.67
N LYS A 118 7.96 6.98 -19.56
CA LYS A 118 8.37 6.96 -20.97
C LYS A 118 7.44 7.79 -21.86
N CYS A 119 6.34 8.33 -21.34
CA CYS A 119 5.37 9.14 -22.08
C CYS A 119 6.03 10.33 -22.80
N LEU A 120 5.79 10.46 -24.12
CA LEU A 120 6.33 11.57 -24.90
C LEU A 120 5.74 12.92 -24.51
N LYS A 121 4.45 12.97 -24.16
CA LYS A 121 3.78 14.21 -23.72
C LYS A 121 4.37 14.72 -22.40
N TYR A 122 4.71 13.81 -21.49
CA TYR A 122 5.45 14.13 -20.27
C TYR A 122 6.83 14.71 -20.57
N ARG A 123 7.60 14.04 -21.43
CA ARG A 123 8.95 14.50 -21.81
C ARG A 123 8.94 15.88 -22.49
N ARG A 124 7.87 16.21 -23.21
CA ARG A 124 7.64 17.52 -23.85
C ARG A 124 7.02 18.55 -22.90
N ARG A 125 6.71 18.18 -21.65
CA ARG A 125 6.03 19.02 -20.66
C ARG A 125 4.72 19.62 -21.17
N ASP A 126 3.89 18.78 -21.77
CA ASP A 126 2.53 19.17 -22.17
C ASP A 126 1.68 19.45 -20.92
N ASN A 127 1.28 20.71 -20.74
CA ASN A 127 0.60 21.17 -19.53
C ASN A 127 -0.77 20.51 -19.30
N ASP A 128 -1.53 20.24 -20.36
CA ASP A 128 -2.88 19.67 -20.22
C ASP A 128 -2.80 18.17 -19.90
N HIS A 129 -1.81 17.48 -20.48
CA HIS A 129 -1.50 16.10 -20.13
C HIS A 129 -1.03 15.97 -18.67
N MET A 130 -0.18 16.90 -18.18
CA MET A 130 0.29 16.91 -16.79
C MET A 130 -0.80 17.13 -15.74
N LYS A 131 -1.86 17.87 -16.09
CA LYS A 131 -3.02 18.05 -15.20
C LYS A 131 -3.89 16.80 -15.10
N SER A 132 -3.84 15.94 -16.12
CA SER A 132 -4.74 14.79 -16.26
C SER A 132 -4.10 13.47 -15.87
N PHE A 133 -2.76 13.37 -15.96
CA PHE A 133 -2.05 12.13 -15.75
C PHE A 133 -0.80 12.27 -14.88
N ARG A 134 -0.64 11.28 -13.99
CA ARG A 134 0.56 11.10 -13.17
C ARG A 134 1.56 10.16 -13.86
N HIS A 135 2.85 10.44 -13.72
CA HIS A 135 3.92 9.72 -14.41
C HIS A 135 4.82 8.98 -13.41
N CYS A 136 4.26 7.96 -12.75
CA CYS A 136 5.02 7.15 -11.82
C CYS A 136 5.87 6.10 -12.55
N ARG A 137 6.97 5.71 -11.90
CA ARG A 137 7.67 4.47 -12.22
C ARG A 137 6.74 3.28 -11.93
N PRO A 138 6.72 2.25 -12.77
CA PRO A 138 5.94 1.05 -12.49
C PRO A 138 6.48 0.32 -11.25
N ILE A 139 5.58 -0.34 -10.52
CA ILE A 139 5.96 -1.23 -9.42
C ILE A 139 6.58 -2.49 -10.03
N CYS A 140 7.67 -2.98 -9.45
CA CYS A 140 8.29 -4.24 -9.84
C CYS A 140 7.30 -5.40 -9.59
N LEU A 141 7.08 -6.25 -10.59
CA LEU A 141 6.17 -7.40 -10.48
C LEU A 141 6.62 -8.41 -9.42
N ASP A 142 7.93 -8.56 -9.26
CA ASP A 142 8.53 -9.48 -8.31
C ASP A 142 8.77 -8.84 -6.93
N ASP A 143 8.72 -7.51 -6.85
CA ASP A 143 8.97 -6.71 -5.64
C ASP A 143 10.15 -7.24 -4.80
N ASN A 144 9.93 -7.63 -3.54
CA ASN A 144 10.98 -8.19 -2.67
C ASN A 144 11.63 -9.48 -3.18
N CYS A 145 11.08 -10.12 -4.21
CA CYS A 145 11.67 -11.29 -4.87
C CYS A 145 12.39 -10.94 -6.19
N CYS A 146 12.54 -9.65 -6.51
CA CYS A 146 13.16 -9.17 -7.74
C CYS A 146 14.57 -9.74 -7.92
N VAL A 147 14.80 -10.40 -9.06
CA VAL A 147 16.13 -10.96 -9.43
C VAL A 147 17.06 -9.90 -10.03
N ASN A 148 16.51 -8.80 -10.52
CA ASN A 148 17.23 -7.70 -11.17
C ASN A 148 17.53 -6.55 -10.20
N PHE A 149 17.49 -6.78 -8.88
CA PHE A 149 17.67 -5.74 -7.87
C PHE A 149 19.06 -5.06 -7.92
N HIS A 150 20.07 -5.74 -8.46
CA HIS A 150 21.40 -5.15 -8.69
C HIS A 150 21.54 -4.43 -10.04
N ASP A 151 20.60 -4.59 -10.96
CA ASP A 151 20.60 -3.85 -12.22
C ASP A 151 20.22 -2.39 -11.92
N LYS A 152 21.19 -1.49 -12.12
CA LYS A 152 21.03 -0.05 -11.86
C LYS A 152 19.96 0.58 -12.75
N GLU A 153 19.83 0.13 -13.99
CA GLU A 153 18.81 0.64 -14.90
C GLU A 153 17.42 0.17 -14.48
N HIS A 154 17.28 -1.12 -14.13
CA HIS A 154 16.05 -1.66 -13.56
C HIS A 154 15.64 -0.89 -12.31
N PHE A 155 16.53 -0.83 -11.31
CA PHE A 155 16.25 -0.20 -10.02
C PHE A 155 15.96 1.31 -10.14
N ALA A 156 16.59 2.00 -11.09
CA ALA A 156 16.28 3.40 -11.36
C ALA A 156 14.87 3.59 -11.95
N ASN A 157 14.40 2.65 -12.78
CA ASN A 157 13.17 2.79 -13.55
C ASN A 157 11.94 2.12 -12.94
N VAL A 158 12.10 1.27 -11.94
CA VAL A 158 10.98 0.60 -11.24
C VAL A 158 10.94 0.95 -9.75
N ILE A 159 9.78 0.77 -9.13
CA ILE A 159 9.59 0.94 -7.68
C ILE A 159 9.59 -0.43 -7.03
N HIS A 160 10.29 -0.55 -5.91
CA HIS A 160 10.23 -1.69 -5.00
C HIS A 160 9.79 -1.20 -3.61
N SER A 161 9.21 -2.09 -2.82
CA SER A 161 8.86 -1.86 -1.42
C SER A 161 10.10 -1.87 -0.52
N PHE A 162 11.12 -2.66 -0.90
CA PHE A 162 12.39 -2.69 -0.19
C PHE A 162 13.26 -1.44 -0.48
N ARG A 163 14.07 -1.05 0.50
CA ARG A 163 15.04 0.05 0.45
C ARG A 163 16.16 -0.23 -0.55
N PRO A 164 16.96 0.75 -0.96
CA PRO A 164 18.10 0.51 -1.86
C PRO A 164 18.92 -0.72 -1.42
N PRO A 165 19.20 -1.67 -2.32
CA PRO A 165 19.96 -2.86 -1.96
C PRO A 165 21.38 -2.48 -1.59
N CYS A 166 21.91 -3.11 -0.54
CA CYS A 166 23.31 -2.97 -0.20
C CYS A 166 24.18 -3.44 -1.38
N PRO A 167 25.17 -2.65 -1.85
CA PRO A 167 26.00 -3.03 -3.00
C PRO A 167 26.86 -4.28 -2.75
N LEU A 168 26.96 -4.72 -1.49
CA LEU A 168 27.72 -5.88 -1.07
C LEU A 168 26.85 -7.09 -0.69
N THR A 169 25.51 -6.97 -0.76
CA THR A 169 24.62 -8.14 -0.60
C THR A 169 24.72 -9.03 -1.85
N PRO A 170 24.52 -10.37 -1.78
CA PRO A 170 24.27 -11.18 -0.58
C PRO A 170 25.51 -11.51 0.26
N TYR A 171 26.72 -11.53 -0.30
CA TYR A 171 27.84 -12.26 0.34
C TYR A 171 28.91 -11.40 1.02
N ASN A 172 29.07 -10.12 0.65
CA ASN A 172 30.25 -9.33 1.01
C ASN A 172 29.95 -8.22 2.03
N CYS A 173 28.72 -8.12 2.53
CA CYS A 173 28.34 -7.07 3.49
C CYS A 173 28.71 -7.49 4.92
N GLN A 174 29.88 -7.05 5.40
CA GLN A 174 30.37 -7.42 6.73
C GLN A 174 29.41 -7.00 7.86
N LYS A 175 28.79 -5.82 7.76
CA LYS A 175 27.82 -5.33 8.75
C LYS A 175 26.59 -6.23 8.83
N TYR A 176 26.08 -6.68 7.68
CA TYR A 176 24.95 -7.61 7.67
C TYR A 176 25.33 -8.99 8.16
N ILE A 177 26.52 -9.47 7.79
CA ILE A 177 27.07 -10.72 8.31
C ILE A 177 27.16 -10.67 9.84
N GLU A 178 27.68 -9.58 10.39
CA GLU A 178 27.73 -9.34 11.83
C GLU A 178 26.33 -9.41 12.45
N LEU A 179 25.35 -8.69 11.88
CA LEU A 179 23.95 -8.74 12.33
C LEU A 179 23.35 -10.15 12.35
N VAL A 180 23.58 -10.96 11.30
CA VAL A 180 22.97 -12.30 11.17
C VAL A 180 23.76 -13.43 11.85
N GLN A 181 25.02 -13.18 12.25
CA GLN A 181 25.92 -14.13 12.93
C GLN A 181 26.15 -13.84 14.41
N MET A 182 25.79 -12.64 14.90
CA MET A 182 25.83 -12.36 16.32
C MET A 182 24.74 -13.18 17.04
N ASN A 183 25.18 -13.91 18.07
CA ASN A 183 24.25 -14.48 19.03
C ASN A 183 23.67 -13.32 19.87
N LYS A 184 22.43 -13.49 20.35
CA LYS A 184 21.61 -12.51 21.09
C LYS A 184 22.24 -11.87 22.36
N SER A 185 23.54 -12.07 22.61
CA SER A 185 24.25 -11.73 23.84
C SER A 185 25.20 -10.54 23.75
N ASN A 186 25.46 -9.98 22.55
CA ASN A 186 26.32 -8.80 22.40
C ASN A 186 25.52 -7.64 21.79
N GLU A 187 25.69 -6.43 22.35
CA GLU A 187 25.16 -5.19 21.76
C GLU A 187 25.71 -5.02 20.35
N ILE A 188 24.81 -4.92 19.37
CA ILE A 188 25.17 -4.59 17.99
C ILE A 188 25.53 -3.11 17.98
N SER A 189 26.61 -2.75 17.28
CA SER A 189 26.97 -1.34 17.17
C SER A 189 25.89 -0.56 16.42
N SER A 190 25.63 0.69 16.82
CA SER A 190 24.67 1.56 16.12
C SER A 190 25.03 1.75 14.64
N GLU A 191 26.31 1.60 14.28
CA GLU A 191 26.75 1.65 12.89
C GLU A 191 26.21 0.47 12.05
N VAL A 192 26.17 -0.73 12.62
CA VAL A 192 25.62 -1.93 11.97
C VAL A 192 24.11 -1.83 11.85
N GLU A 193 23.42 -1.39 12.91
CA GLU A 193 21.97 -1.19 12.88
C GLU A 193 21.58 -0.13 11.83
N ASN A 194 22.24 1.03 11.84
CA ASN A 194 21.97 2.09 10.87
C ASN A 194 22.19 1.62 9.44
N HIS A 195 23.25 0.86 9.17
CA HIS A 195 23.50 0.29 7.84
C HIS A 195 22.39 -0.67 7.39
N CYS A 196 21.98 -1.60 8.27
CA CYS A 196 20.97 -2.61 7.96
C CYS A 196 19.54 -2.05 7.97
N PHE A 197 19.36 -0.86 8.54
CA PHE A 197 18.17 -0.06 8.35
C PHE A 197 18.25 0.64 6.99
N GLU A 198 19.30 1.39 6.69
CA GLU A 198 19.40 2.18 5.44
C GLU A 198 19.32 1.34 4.16
N PHE A 199 19.95 0.17 4.17
CA PHE A 199 20.04 -0.70 2.99
C PHE A 199 19.28 -2.01 3.18
N SER A 200 18.76 -2.53 2.07
CA SER A 200 18.19 -3.87 2.03
C SER A 200 19.25 -4.94 1.78
N HIS A 201 19.04 -6.13 2.35
CA HIS A 201 19.91 -7.29 2.18
C HIS A 201 19.13 -8.53 1.79
N VAL A 202 19.79 -9.46 1.11
CA VAL A 202 19.17 -10.76 0.80
C VAL A 202 18.89 -11.51 2.09
N CYS A 203 17.62 -11.85 2.31
CA CYS A 203 17.19 -12.65 3.44
C CYS A 203 17.88 -14.03 3.40
N PRO A 204 18.53 -14.47 4.49
CA PRO A 204 19.21 -15.75 4.50
C PRO A 204 18.29 -16.95 4.27
N PHE A 205 16.98 -16.80 4.50
CA PHE A 205 16.00 -17.88 4.32
C PHE A 205 15.23 -17.78 3.00
N GLY A 206 15.50 -16.77 2.17
CA GLY A 206 14.86 -16.57 0.87
C GLY A 206 13.35 -16.80 0.92
N ARG A 207 12.84 -17.61 0.00
CA ARG A 207 11.40 -17.94 -0.09
C ARG A 207 10.81 -18.72 1.10
N HIS A 208 11.64 -19.25 2.00
CA HIS A 208 11.20 -19.94 3.23
C HIS A 208 11.24 -19.03 4.46
N CYS A 209 11.56 -17.74 4.31
CA CYS A 209 11.46 -16.77 5.39
C CYS A 209 10.03 -16.76 5.97
N ARG A 210 9.93 -16.80 7.30
CA ARG A 210 8.65 -16.74 8.03
C ARG A 210 8.46 -15.43 8.79
N THR A 211 9.37 -14.47 8.63
CA THR A 211 9.28 -13.17 9.29
C THR A 211 8.14 -12.36 8.66
N MET A 212 7.24 -11.87 9.52
CA MET A 212 6.05 -11.11 9.11
C MET A 212 6.13 -9.64 9.50
N GLU A 213 7.26 -9.19 10.05
CA GLU A 213 7.47 -7.81 10.48
C GLU A 213 7.56 -6.89 9.26
N GLU A 214 6.86 -5.75 9.28
CA GLU A 214 6.83 -4.79 8.16
C GLU A 214 8.25 -4.30 7.82
N ILE A 215 9.06 -4.02 8.84
CA ILE A 215 10.44 -3.60 8.65
C ILE A 215 11.27 -4.64 7.90
N HIS A 216 11.01 -5.94 8.11
CA HIS A 216 11.71 -7.01 7.39
C HIS A 216 11.38 -6.97 5.90
N PHE A 217 10.14 -6.65 5.52
CA PHE A 217 9.77 -6.47 4.12
C PHE A 217 10.43 -5.23 3.49
N GLU A 218 10.72 -4.20 4.27
CA GLU A 218 11.41 -3.01 3.77
C GLU A 218 12.94 -3.19 3.67
N THR A 219 13.55 -4.03 4.50
CA THR A 219 15.00 -4.21 4.58
C THR A 219 15.50 -5.56 4.06
N SER A 220 14.61 -6.42 3.57
CA SER A 220 14.99 -7.75 3.07
C SER A 220 14.50 -8.05 1.66
N ILE A 221 15.39 -8.74 0.92
CA ILE A 221 15.15 -9.23 -0.43
C ILE A 221 15.10 -10.76 -0.38
N HIS A 222 14.00 -11.36 -0.78
CA HIS A 222 13.76 -12.80 -0.74
C HIS A 222 14.03 -13.43 -2.10
N ILE A 223 15.30 -13.68 -2.40
CA ILE A 223 15.66 -14.41 -3.63
C ILE A 223 15.08 -15.84 -3.55
N ALA A 224 14.23 -16.19 -4.51
CA ALA A 224 13.60 -17.49 -4.57
C ALA A 224 14.46 -18.47 -5.38
N ARG A 225 15.16 -19.40 -4.71
CA ARG A 225 15.73 -20.58 -5.39
C ARG A 225 14.64 -21.61 -5.69
N GLN A 226 15.01 -22.62 -6.47
CA GLN A 226 14.11 -23.74 -6.75
C GLN A 226 13.78 -24.48 -5.45
N LEU A 227 12.52 -24.87 -5.25
CA LEU A 227 12.20 -25.71 -4.09
C LEU A 227 12.82 -27.08 -4.30
N CYS A 228 13.49 -27.61 -3.27
CA CYS A 228 13.94 -28.99 -3.35
C CYS A 228 12.73 -29.94 -3.49
N PRO A 229 12.71 -30.82 -4.51
CA PRO A 229 11.64 -31.79 -4.70
C PRO A 229 11.43 -32.70 -3.47
N ASP A 230 12.52 -33.03 -2.77
CA ASP A 230 12.52 -33.92 -1.62
C ASP A 230 12.26 -33.17 -0.29
N SER A 231 12.27 -31.83 -0.31
CA SER A 231 11.99 -30.97 0.86
C SER A 231 12.75 -31.45 2.12
N ASN A 232 12.03 -31.73 3.22
CA ASN A 232 12.57 -32.19 4.50
C ASN A 232 13.13 -33.62 4.47
N LYS A 233 12.88 -34.40 3.41
CA LYS A 233 13.37 -35.78 3.23
C LYS A 233 14.61 -35.85 2.34
N CYS A 234 15.15 -34.71 1.96
CA CYS A 234 16.30 -34.65 1.07
C CYS A 234 17.53 -35.33 1.67
N SER A 235 18.11 -36.26 0.93
CA SER A 235 19.36 -36.95 1.29
C SER A 235 20.61 -36.18 0.86
N LYS A 236 20.45 -35.08 0.10
CA LYS A 236 21.54 -34.27 -0.47
C LYS A 236 21.86 -33.03 0.35
N LEU A 237 21.46 -32.97 1.62
CA LEU A 237 21.69 -31.83 2.51
C LEU A 237 23.17 -31.56 2.81
N SER A 238 24.07 -32.51 2.54
CA SER A 238 25.51 -32.35 2.68
C SER A 238 26.22 -31.95 1.38
N LYS A 239 25.48 -31.73 0.29
CA LYS A 239 26.05 -31.38 -1.03
C LYS A 239 25.84 -29.89 -1.26
N GLU A 240 26.90 -29.08 -1.15
CA GLU A 240 26.78 -27.63 -1.28
C GLU A 240 26.21 -27.20 -2.63
N ASP A 241 26.65 -27.79 -3.76
CA ASP A 241 26.06 -27.48 -5.09
C ASP A 241 24.53 -27.67 -5.14
N HIS A 242 24.01 -28.66 -4.41
CA HIS A 242 22.57 -28.88 -4.28
C HIS A 242 21.93 -27.76 -3.46
N LEU A 243 22.55 -27.36 -2.36
CA LEU A 243 22.06 -26.30 -1.48
C LEU A 243 22.16 -24.90 -2.12
N GLU A 244 23.11 -24.68 -3.02
CA GLU A 244 23.23 -23.46 -3.83
C GLU A 244 22.11 -23.36 -4.87
N SER A 245 21.61 -24.51 -5.35
CA SER A 245 20.58 -24.59 -6.39
C SER A 245 19.16 -24.65 -5.82
N TYR A 246 18.98 -25.23 -4.64
CA TYR A 246 17.67 -25.54 -4.05
C TYR A 246 17.47 -24.94 -2.66
N SER A 247 16.31 -24.32 -2.45
CA SER A 247 15.82 -23.90 -1.14
C SER A 247 15.23 -25.09 -0.38
N HIS A 248 15.44 -25.08 0.94
CA HIS A 248 14.92 -26.06 1.88
C HIS A 248 14.24 -25.36 3.06
N PRO A 249 13.17 -25.95 3.64
CA PRO A 249 12.61 -25.45 4.89
C PRO A 249 13.65 -25.45 6.01
N ASP A 250 13.66 -24.39 6.80
CA ASP A 250 14.51 -24.22 8.00
C ASP A 250 16.03 -24.27 7.74
N ILE A 251 16.45 -24.18 6.47
CA ILE A 251 17.83 -24.14 6.02
C ILE A 251 18.07 -22.80 5.30
N ARG A 252 19.17 -22.10 5.62
CA ARG A 252 19.47 -20.78 5.04
C ARG A 252 19.95 -20.87 3.58
N ASP A 253 19.23 -20.33 2.62
CA ASP A 253 19.73 -20.15 1.25
C ASP A 253 21.09 -19.40 1.21
N ILE A 254 21.26 -18.35 2.03
CA ILE A 254 22.55 -17.67 2.19
C ILE A 254 23.28 -18.22 3.43
N ARG A 255 24.36 -18.97 3.18
CA ARG A 255 25.18 -19.60 4.22
C ARG A 255 25.93 -18.55 5.04
N LEU A 256 26.15 -18.89 6.31
CA LEU A 256 27.01 -18.10 7.17
C LEU A 256 28.47 -18.31 6.78
N LEU A 257 29.27 -17.24 6.79
CA LEU A 257 30.71 -17.36 6.71
C LEU A 257 31.25 -18.17 7.89
N CYS A 258 32.21 -19.05 7.64
CA CYS A 258 32.95 -19.73 8.68
C CYS A 258 33.61 -18.68 9.59
N LYS A 259 33.37 -18.77 10.90
CA LYS A 259 34.22 -18.07 11.87
C LYS A 259 35.60 -18.71 11.75
N ILE A 260 36.65 -17.88 11.63
CA ILE A 260 38.03 -18.35 11.52
C ILE A 260 38.27 -19.38 12.66
N PRO A 261 38.87 -20.55 12.37
CA PRO A 261 39.14 -21.58 13.37
C PRO A 261 39.92 -21.08 14.58
#